data_AF-A0A7L3KKI4-F1
#
_entry.id   AF-A0A7L3KKI4-F1
#
_cell.length_a   1.000
_cell.length_b   1.000
_cell.length_c   1.000
_cell.angle_alpha   90.00
_cell.angle_beta   90.00
_cell.angle_gamma   90.00
#
_symmetry.space_group_name_H-M   'P 1'
#
loop_
_entity.id
_entity.type
_entity.pdbx_description
1 polymer ?
#
loop_
_entity_poly.entity_id
_entity_poly.type
_entity_poly.pdbx_seq_one_letter_code
_entity_poly.pdbx_strand_id
1 'polypeptide(L)' 'STSVLPSQKPKSELVRTSLRLLTSSAYRLQSECRKALPAEPSAAPDIQLVTQQVIQCAYDIAKAAKQLVTITTKENNN' A
#
# COMPACT_ATOMS: atom_id res chain seq x y z
N SER A 1 -7.21 -35.76 -15.44
CA SER A 1 -6.04 -34.87 -15.38
C SER A 1 -6.07 -34.07 -14.10
N THR A 2 -5.45 -34.60 -13.05
CA THR A 2 -5.26 -33.91 -11.77
C THR A 2 -4.06 -33.00 -11.89
N SER A 3 -4.27 -31.68 -11.83
CA SER A 3 -3.20 -30.71 -11.59
C SER A 3 -3.70 -29.70 -10.56
N VAL A 4 -3.82 -30.18 -9.32
CA VAL A 4 -3.90 -29.32 -8.14
C VAL A 4 -2.46 -28.94 -7.81
N LEU A 5 -2.04 -27.78 -8.33
CA LEU A 5 -0.76 -27.18 -7.99
C LEU A 5 -0.66 -26.97 -6.48
N PRO A 6 0.45 -27.37 -5.84
CA PRO A 6 0.56 -27.43 -4.40
C PRO A 6 0.61 -26.00 -3.83
N SER A 7 -0.35 -25.71 -2.95
CA SER A 7 -0.29 -24.79 -1.82
C SER A 7 0.96 -23.91 -1.76
N GLN A 8 1.01 -22.83 -2.55
CA GLN A 8 1.90 -21.73 -2.23
C GLN A 8 1.46 -21.22 -0.86
N LYS A 9 2.34 -21.35 0.13
CA LYS A 9 2.07 -21.10 1.55
C LYS A 9 1.14 -19.89 1.72
N PRO A 10 -0.02 -19.99 2.41
CA PRO A 10 -0.96 -18.87 2.57
C PRO A 10 -0.29 -17.61 3.16
N LYS A 11 0.80 -17.80 3.92
CA LYS A 11 1.66 -16.72 4.41
C LYS A 11 2.39 -15.95 3.29
N SER A 12 2.90 -16.63 2.27
CA SER A 12 3.54 -16.01 1.09
C SER A 12 2.54 -15.19 0.29
N GLU A 13 1.30 -15.66 0.19
CA GLU A 13 0.22 -14.91 -0.46
C GLU A 13 -0.14 -13.63 0.33
N LEU A 14 -0.22 -13.71 1.65
CA LEU A 14 -0.45 -12.54 2.50
C LEU A 14 0.71 -11.53 2.42
N VAL A 15 1.96 -12.00 2.48
CA VAL A 15 3.15 -11.13 2.29
C VAL A 15 3.12 -10.48 0.92
N ARG A 16 2.86 -11.26 -0.14
CA ARG A 16 2.78 -10.77 -1.52
C ARG A 16 1.66 -9.74 -1.68
N THR A 17 0.51 -9.98 -1.04
CA THR A 17 -0.64 -9.06 -1.05
C THR A 17 -0.32 -7.76 -0.33
N SER A 18 0.25 -7.84 0.88
CA SER A 18 0.65 -6.64 1.63
C SER A 18 1.74 -5.85 0.91
N LEU A 19 2.73 -6.51 0.29
CA LEU A 19 3.75 -5.84 -0.53
C LEU A 19 3.15 -5.13 -1.76
N ARG A 20 2.19 -5.78 -2.44
CA ARG A 20 1.46 -5.15 -3.55
C ARG A 20 0.67 -3.93 -3.09
N LEU A 21 -0.03 -4.03 -1.95
CA LEU A 21 -0.73 -2.89 -1.35
C LEU A 21 0.24 -1.76 -1.02
N LEU A 22 1.38 -2.07 -0.40
CA LEU A 22 2.39 -1.08 -0.03
C LEU A 22 2.93 -0.33 -1.25
N THR A 23 3.26 -1.08 -2.30
CA THR A 23 3.74 -0.51 -3.57
C THR A 23 2.68 0.34 -4.24
N SER A 24 1.44 -0.17 -4.34
CA SER A 24 0.32 0.55 -4.94
C SER A 24 -0.01 1.83 -4.19
N SER A 25 -0.04 1.79 -2.86
CA SER A 25 -0.33 2.95 -2.03
C SER A 25 0.80 3.97 -2.03
N ALA A 26 2.07 3.53 -2.11
CA ALA A 26 3.22 4.42 -2.28
C ALA A 26 3.18 5.14 -3.65
N TYR A 27 2.83 4.43 -4.72
CA TYR A 27 2.64 5.04 -6.04
C TYR A 27 1.50 6.06 -6.05
N ARG A 28 0.36 5.71 -5.45
CA ARG A 28 -0.77 6.64 -5.31
C ARG A 28 -0.36 7.87 -4.49
N LEU A 29 0.30 7.68 -3.35
CA LEU A 29 0.79 8.77 -2.51
C LEU A 29 1.70 9.72 -3.29
N GLN A 30 2.67 9.19 -4.06
CA GLN A 30 3.55 10.00 -4.89
C GLN A 30 2.76 10.82 -5.92
N SER A 31 1.78 10.21 -6.59
CA SER A 31 0.94 10.90 -7.56
C SER A 31 0.07 11.98 -6.90
N GLU A 32 -0.49 11.71 -5.73
CA GLU A 32 -1.31 12.66 -4.98
C GLU A 32 -0.46 13.85 -4.51
N CYS A 33 0.74 13.60 -3.95
CA CYS A 33 1.67 14.67 -3.60
C CYS A 33 2.06 15.53 -4.81
N ARG A 34 2.19 14.93 -6.00
CA ARG A 34 2.46 15.68 -7.23
C ARG A 34 1.26 16.55 -7.67
N LYS A 35 0.03 16.11 -7.41
CA LYS A 35 -1.19 16.91 -7.66
C LYS A 35 -1.35 18.08 -6.69
N ALA A 36 -0.75 17.98 -5.48
CA ALA A 36 -0.70 19.11 -4.55
C ALA A 36 0.24 20.23 -5.00
N LEU A 37 1.14 19.96 -5.95
CA LEU A 37 1.99 21.00 -6.52
C LEU A 37 1.16 21.84 -7.49
N PRO A 38 1.12 23.17 -7.35
CA PRO A 38 0.42 24.02 -8.29
C PRO A 38 1.12 23.90 -9.66
N ALA A 39 0.41 23.33 -10.64
CA ALA A 39 0.90 23.23 -12.01
C ALA A 39 0.90 24.61 -12.71
N GLU A 40 -0.04 25.48 -12.32
CA GLU A 40 -0.23 26.83 -12.84
C GLU A 40 -0.61 27.77 -11.68
N PRO A 41 -0.16 29.03 -11.66
CA PRO A 41 -0.43 29.98 -10.57
C PRO A 41 -1.91 30.37 -10.41
N SER A 42 -2.78 30.05 -11.38
CA SER A 42 -4.20 30.42 -11.42
C SER A 42 -5.16 29.30 -11.03
N ALA A 43 -4.70 28.04 -11.02
CA ALA A 43 -5.53 26.89 -10.67
C ALA A 43 -5.16 26.43 -9.26
N ALA A 44 -5.98 26.77 -8.27
CA ALA A 44 -5.84 26.22 -6.94
C ALA A 44 -6.09 24.70 -7.01
N PRO A 45 -5.09 23.84 -6.75
CA PRO A 45 -5.37 22.42 -6.61
C PRO A 45 -6.38 22.22 -5.48
N ASP A 46 -7.23 21.19 -5.58
CA ASP A 46 -8.12 20.76 -4.50
C ASP A 46 -7.29 20.14 -3.36
N ILE A 47 -6.51 20.98 -2.67
CA ILE A 47 -5.59 20.60 -1.59
C ILE A 47 -6.33 19.84 -0.50
N GLN A 48 -7.59 20.18 -0.22
CA GLN A 48 -8.45 19.44 0.72
C GLN A 48 -8.62 17.97 0.29
N LEU A 49 -8.96 17.74 -0.98
CA LEU A 49 -9.13 16.40 -1.52
C LEU A 49 -7.79 15.65 -1.55
N VAL A 50 -6.73 16.29 -2.03
CA VAL A 50 -5.39 15.67 -2.08
C VAL A 50 -4.91 15.31 -0.68
N THR A 51 -5.09 16.20 0.29
CA THR A 51 -4.74 15.94 1.70
C THR A 51 -5.50 14.73 2.23
N GLN A 52 -6.81 14.63 1.95
CA GLN A 52 -7.60 13.48 2.35
C GLN A 52 -7.07 12.17 1.72
N GLN A 53 -6.69 12.20 0.45
CA GLN A 53 -6.14 11.03 -0.26
C GLN A 53 -4.75 10.63 0.24
N VAL A 54 -3.89 11.61 0.54
CA VAL A 54 -2.56 11.40 1.16
C VAL A 54 -2.72 10.72 2.53
N ILE A 55 -3.65 11.21 3.36
CA ILE A 55 -3.95 10.61 4.67
C ILE A 55 -4.41 9.16 4.50
N GLN A 56 -5.30 8.87 3.54
CA GLN A 56 -5.77 7.51 3.26
C GLN A 56 -4.63 6.60 2.79
N CYS A 57 -3.78 7.08 1.88
CA CYS A 57 -2.62 6.31 1.40
C CYS A 57 -1.64 6.01 2.55
N ALA A 58 -1.39 6.98 3.43
CA ALA A 58 -0.56 6.77 4.61
C ALA A 58 -1.14 5.70 5.54
N TYR A 59 -2.46 5.70 5.74
CA TYR A 59 -3.16 4.67 6.52
C TYR A 59 -3.03 3.27 5.90
N ASP A 60 -3.21 3.15 4.58
CA ASP A 60 -3.06 1.88 3.88
C ASP A 60 -1.62 1.35 3.94
N ILE A 61 -0.62 2.23 3.79
CA ILE A 61 0.80 1.87 3.94
C ILE A 61 1.07 1.39 5.36
N ALA A 62 0.62 2.11 6.38
CA ALA A 62 0.80 1.72 7.78
C ALA A 62 0.13 0.38 8.09
N LYS A 63 -1.07 0.14 7.56
CA LYS A 63 -1.80 -1.12 7.71
C LYS A 63 -1.08 -2.28 7.02
N ALA A 64 -0.63 -2.08 5.78
CA ALA A 64 0.12 -3.09 5.03
C ALA A 64 1.46 -3.41 5.70
N ALA A 65 2.18 -2.38 6.19
CA ALA A 65 3.42 -2.54 6.94
C ALA A 65 3.19 -3.29 8.25
N LYS A 66 2.16 -2.93 9.02
CA LYS A 66 1.77 -3.62 10.26
C LYS A 66 1.43 -5.09 9.99
N GLN A 67 0.72 -5.38 8.91
CA GLN A 67 0.44 -6.76 8.50
C GLN A 67 1.73 -7.51 8.16
N LEU A 68 2.64 -6.93 7.38
CA LEU A 68 3.93 -7.54 7.04
C LEU A 68 4.77 -7.84 8.28
N VAL A 69 4.87 -6.89 9.22
CA VAL A 69 5.56 -7.09 10.50
C VAL A 69 4.89 -8.22 11.27
N THR A 70 3.56 -8.21 11.42
CA THR A 70 2.83 -9.27 12.14
C THR A 70 3.05 -10.66 11.53
N ILE A 71 3.10 -10.77 10.20
CA ILE A 71 3.36 -12.03 9.48
C ILE A 71 4.80 -12.49 9.70
N THR A 72 5.76 -11.56 9.66
CA THR A 72 7.20 -11.85 9.77
C THR A 72 7.63 -12.10 11.23
N THR A 73 7.10 -11.36 12.21
CA THR A 73 7.39 -11.56 13.63
C THR A 73 6.83 -12.89 14.16
N LYS A 74 5.75 -13.40 13.56
CA LYS A 74 5.26 -14.77 13.81
C LYS A 74 6.25 -15.87 13.36
N GLU A 75 7.28 -15.56 12.57
CA GLU A 75 8.34 -16.53 12.21
C GLU A 75 9.41 -16.68 13.30
N ASN A 76 9.59 -15.72 14.20
CA ASN A 76 10.75 -15.71 15.12
C ASN A 76 10.50 -16.36 16.49
N ASN A 77 9.29 -16.92 16.70
CA ASN A 77 8.86 -17.56 17.96
C ASN A 77 8.60 -19.07 17.81
N ASN A 78 9.15 -19.72 16.78
CA ASN A 78 9.16 -21.18 16.62
C ASN A 78 10.61 -21.67 16.49
#